data_AF-A0A2J0L4Q0-F1
#
_entry.id   AF-A0A2J0L4Q0-F1
#
_cell.length_a   1.000
_cell.length_b   1.000
_cell.length_c   1.000
_cell.angle_alpha   90.00
_cell.angle_beta   90.00
_cell.angle_gamma   90.00
#
_symmetry.space_group_name_H-M   'P 1'
#
loop_
_entity.id
_entity.type
_entity.pdbx_description
1 polymer ?
#
loop_
_entity_poly.entity_id
_entity_poly.type
_entity_poly.pdbx_seq_one_letter_code
_entity_poly.pdbx_strand_id
1 'polypeptide(L)' 'HRAHSRDAFAKGALDAAKFLAGKKPGLYTMANVIGVK' A
#
# COMPACT_ATOMS: atom_id res chain seq x y z
N HIS A 1 -5.08 -16.49 1.33
CA HIS A 1 -4.30 -15.78 2.37
C HIS A 1 -4.90 -16.10 3.73
N ARG A 2 -4.08 -16.32 4.77
CA ARG A 2 -4.52 -16.44 6.17
C ARG A 2 -3.69 -15.48 7.00
N ALA A 3 -4.34 -14.53 7.67
CA ALA A 3 -3.68 -13.55 8.52
C ALA A 3 -3.74 -14.01 9.98
N HIS A 4 -2.59 -14.09 10.64
CA HIS A 4 -2.49 -14.42 12.06
C HIS A 4 -2.42 -13.18 12.95
N SER A 5 -2.18 -12.00 12.37
CA SER A 5 -2.19 -10.71 13.04
C SER A 5 -2.62 -9.62 12.03
N ARG A 6 -2.79 -8.38 12.52
CA ARG A 6 -3.11 -7.21 11.69
C ARG A 6 -1.88 -6.53 11.07
N ASP A 7 -0.68 -7.03 11.38
CA ASP A 7 0.57 -6.36 11.03
C ASP A 7 0.78 -6.26 9.53
N ALA A 8 0.28 -7.23 8.76
CA ALA A 8 0.33 -7.20 7.30
C ALA A 8 -0.39 -5.97 6.73
N PHE A 9 -1.53 -5.58 7.32
CA PHE A 9 -2.27 -4.39 6.89
C PHE A 9 -1.56 -3.10 7.30
N ALA A 10 -1.01 -3.06 8.52
CA ALA A 10 -0.26 -1.91 9.01
C ALA A 10 1.00 -1.67 8.13
N LYS A 11 1.74 -2.73 7.81
CA LYS A 11 2.88 -2.66 6.91
C LYS A 11 2.48 -2.16 5.52
N GLY A 12 1.40 -2.68 4.95
CA GLY A 12 0.88 -2.23 3.66
C GLY A 12 0.50 -0.74 3.63
N ALA A 13 -0.08 -0.22 4.72
CA ALA A 13 -0.39 1.20 4.86
C ALA A 13 0.89 2.08 4.93
N LEU A 14 1.92 1.63 5.65
CA LEU A 14 3.21 2.32 5.70
C LEU A 14 3.90 2.35 4.33
N ASP A 15 3.84 1.24 3.59
CA ASP A 15 4.40 1.15 2.25
C ASP A 15 3.63 2.05 1.26
N ALA A 16 2.29 2.12 1.37
CA ALA A 16 1.48 3.05 0.61
C ALA A 16 1.81 4.52 0.92
N ALA A 17 2.01 4.87 2.19
CA ALA A 17 2.41 6.22 2.60
C ALA A 17 3.76 6.62 1.99
N LYS A 18 4.74 5.72 2.00
CA LYS A 18 6.04 5.94 1.34
C LYS A 18 5.90 6.08 -0.16
N PHE A 19 5.07 5.25 -0.80
CA PHE A 19 4.81 5.31 -2.25
C PHE A 19 4.19 6.65 -2.67
N LEU A 20 3.30 7.21 -1.85
CA LEU A 20 2.60 8.46 -2.14
C LEU A 20 3.49 9.70 -1.99
N ALA A 21 4.60 9.62 -1.26
CA ALA A 21 5.51 10.75 -1.08
C ALA A 21 6.00 11.28 -2.44
N GLY A 22 5.67 12.54 -2.76
CA GLY A 22 6.05 13.20 -4.02
C GLY A 22 5.22 12.78 -5.25
N LYS A 23 4.18 11.96 -5.11
CA LYS A 23 3.26 11.64 -6.21
C LYS A 23 2.33 12.82 -6.49
N LYS A 24 1.88 12.90 -7.75
CA LYS A 24 0.83 13.87 -8.14
C LYS A 24 -0.48 13.53 -7.44
N PRO A 25 -1.37 14.51 -7.21
CA PRO A 25 -2.72 14.24 -6.73
C PRO A 25 -3.44 13.25 -7.65
N GLY A 26 -4.08 12.25 -7.06
CA GLY A 26 -4.77 11.20 -7.80
C GLY A 26 -5.24 10.07 -6.87
N LEU A 27 -6.09 9.20 -7.41
CA LEU A 27 -6.50 7.98 -6.71
C LEU A 27 -5.53 6.85 -7.04
N TYR A 28 -4.93 6.30 -6.00
CA TYR A 28 -4.03 5.16 -6.07
C TYR A 28 -4.62 4.01 -5.26
N THR A 29 -4.42 2.79 -5.74
CA THR A 29 -4.80 1.56 -5.05
C THR A 29 -3.56 0.79 -4.65
N MET A 30 -3.72 -0.23 -3.80
CA MET A 30 -2.62 -1.12 -3.47
C MET A 30 -1.99 -1.78 -4.70
N ALA A 31 -2.76 -2.02 -5.78
CA ALA A 31 -2.22 -2.53 -7.04
C ALA A 31 -1.09 -1.63 -7.60
N ASN A 32 -1.21 -0.31 -7.44
CA ASN A 32 -0.17 0.65 -7.82
C ASN A 32 1.05 0.59 -6.89
N VAL A 33 0.84 0.32 -5.60
CA VAL A 33 1.89 0.24 -4.58
C VAL A 33 2.74 -1.03 -4.76
N ILE A 34 2.09 -2.17 -5.03
CA ILE A 34 2.76 -3.48 -5.18
C ILE A 34 3.05 -3.85 -6.65
N GLY A 35 2.69 -3.00 -7.62
CA GLY A 35 3.07 -3.15 -9.03
C GLY A 35 2.39 -4.29 -9.77
N VAL A 36 1.19 -4.71 -9.33
CA VAL A 36 0.40 -5.75 -10.01
C VAL A 36 -0.79 -5.12 -10.72
N LYS A 37 -1.21 -5.71 -11.83
CA LYS A 37 -2.34 -5.27 -12.64
C LYS A 37 -3.35 -6.38 -12.77
#